data_AF-A0A2A4QNN5-F1
#
_entry.id   AF-A0A2A4QNN5-F1
#
_cell.length_a   1.000
_cell.length_b   1.000
_cell.length_c   1.000
_cell.angle_alpha   90.00
_cell.angle_beta   90.00
_cell.angle_gamma   90.00
#
_symmetry.space_group_name_H-M   'P 1'
#
loop_
_entity.id
_entity.type
_entity.pdbx_description
1 polymer ?
#
loop_
_entity_poly.entity_id
_entity_poly.type
_entity_poly.pdbx_seq_one_letter_code
_entity_poly.pdbx_strand_id
1 'polypeptide(L)'
;MQRAVVSLGTRWELTDDEMAVLLGGVSVRTYARWKVGQLGRAGIDTAARMSNLMGIHKALRLLFKDAARGYGWIKRENTTFGGKTALDVMLGGQLTDLMRVRSYLDTVRGAW
;
A
#
# COMPACT_ATOMS: atom_id res chain seq x y z
N MET A 1 -8.32 -11.21 -2.24
CA MET A 1 -7.35 -10.17 -1.81
C MET A 1 -6.72 -9.43 -2.98
N GLN A 2 -6.15 -10.12 -3.99
CA GLN A 2 -5.48 -9.48 -5.14
C GLN A 2 -6.34 -8.44 -5.89
N ARG A 3 -7.63 -8.72 -6.17
CA ARG A 3 -8.53 -7.73 -6.81
C ARG A 3 -8.65 -6.42 -6.01
N ALA A 4 -8.76 -6.52 -4.68
CA ALA A 4 -8.85 -5.35 -3.82
C ALA A 4 -7.56 -4.51 -3.86
N VAL A 5 -6.41 -5.18 -3.92
CA VAL A 5 -5.10 -4.53 -4.02
C VAL A 5 -4.89 -3.88 -5.39
N VAL A 6 -5.38 -4.49 -6.47
CA VAL A 6 -5.42 -3.85 -7.80
C VAL A 6 -6.25 -2.56 -7.74
N SER A 7 -7.48 -2.63 -7.20
CA SER A 7 -8.33 -1.45 -7.04
C SER A 7 -7.70 -0.38 -6.15
N LEU A 8 -6.91 -0.80 -5.14
CA LEU A 8 -6.17 0.12 -4.28
C LEU A 8 -5.06 0.83 -5.06
N GLY A 9 -4.27 0.11 -5.84
CA GLY A 9 -3.23 0.70 -6.70
C GLY A 9 -3.80 1.76 -7.63
N THR A 10 -4.97 1.51 -8.23
CA THR A 10 -5.68 2.52 -9.04
C THR A 10 -6.11 3.74 -8.23
N ARG A 11 -6.70 3.56 -7.04
CA ARG A 11 -7.16 4.67 -6.19
C ARG A 11 -6.03 5.51 -5.60
N TRP A 12 -4.87 4.88 -5.39
CA TRP A 12 -3.64 5.55 -5.00
C TRP A 12 -2.85 6.09 -6.20
N GLU A 13 -3.34 5.87 -7.42
CA GLU A 13 -2.70 6.31 -8.67
C GLU A 13 -1.24 5.84 -8.75
N LEU A 14 -1.00 4.58 -8.40
CA LEU A 14 0.32 3.96 -8.47
C LEU A 14 0.56 3.34 -9.83
N THR A 15 1.80 3.42 -10.29
CA THR A 15 2.29 2.75 -11.49
C THR A 15 2.38 1.24 -11.27
N ASP A 16 2.44 0.48 -12.37
CA ASP A 16 2.61 -0.97 -12.27
C ASP A 16 3.97 -1.35 -11.67
N ASP A 17 5.02 -0.55 -11.91
CA ASP A 17 6.36 -0.74 -11.32
C ASP A 17 6.36 -0.51 -9.81
N GLU A 18 5.72 0.55 -9.33
CA GLU A 18 5.55 0.77 -7.88
C GLU A 18 4.79 -0.38 -7.25
N MET A 19 3.66 -0.80 -7.86
CA MET A 19 2.88 -1.93 -7.35
C MET A 19 3.68 -3.23 -7.36
N ALA A 20 4.53 -3.47 -8.36
CA ALA A 20 5.44 -4.60 -8.41
C ALA A 20 6.40 -4.61 -7.22
N VAL A 21 7.01 -3.46 -6.90
CA VAL A 21 7.88 -3.30 -5.72
C VAL A 21 7.11 -3.57 -4.42
N LEU A 22 5.95 -2.94 -4.24
CA LEU A 22 5.12 -3.07 -3.03
C LEU A 22 4.66 -4.51 -2.79
N LEU A 23 4.50 -5.30 -3.86
CA LEU A 23 4.06 -6.69 -3.83
C LEU A 23 5.22 -7.70 -3.67
N GLY A 24 6.44 -7.22 -3.42
CA GLY A 24 7.60 -8.07 -3.16
C GLY A 24 8.32 -8.50 -4.43
N GLY A 25 8.34 -7.62 -5.45
CA GLY A 25 9.04 -7.88 -6.70
C GLY A 25 8.30 -8.83 -7.64
N VAL A 26 6.98 -8.94 -7.53
CA VAL A 26 6.19 -9.62 -8.57
C VAL A 26 6.44 -8.91 -9.90
N SER A 27 6.61 -9.65 -11.00
CA SER A 27 6.85 -8.98 -12.29
C SER A 27 5.68 -8.08 -12.67
N VAL A 28 5.97 -6.95 -13.32
CA VAL A 28 4.96 -6.03 -13.89
C VAL A 28 3.96 -6.79 -14.76
N ARG A 29 4.42 -7.76 -15.55
CA ARG A 29 3.55 -8.65 -16.34
C ARG A 29 2.59 -9.47 -15.48
N THR A 30 3.02 -9.93 -14.30
CA THR A 30 2.14 -10.65 -13.36
C THR A 30 1.10 -9.72 -12.77
N TYR A 31 1.50 -8.51 -12.36
CA TYR A 31 0.56 -7.51 -11.87
C TYR A 31 -0.46 -7.09 -12.95
N ALA A 32 -0.02 -6.88 -14.20
CA ALA A 32 -0.88 -6.59 -15.34
C ALA A 32 -1.91 -7.71 -15.60
N ARG A 33 -1.54 -8.99 -15.46
CA ARG A 33 -2.49 -10.12 -15.52
C ARG A 33 -3.55 -10.02 -14.43
N TRP A 34 -3.18 -9.61 -13.22
CA TRP A 34 -4.16 -9.44 -12.14
C TRP A 34 -5.17 -8.34 -12.46
N LYS A 35 -4.75 -7.26 -13.14
CA LYS A 35 -5.65 -6.17 -13.57
C LYS A 35 -6.74 -6.64 -14.53
N VAL A 36 -6.45 -7.61 -15.40
CA VAL A 36 -7.42 -8.22 -16.31
C VAL A 36 -8.14 -9.44 -15.70
N GLY A 37 -8.07 -9.63 -14.39
CA GLY A 37 -8.78 -10.69 -13.67
C GLY A 37 -8.14 -12.06 -13.73
N GLN A 38 -6.98 -12.21 -14.36
CA GLN A 38 -6.19 -13.45 -14.37
C GLN A 38 -5.36 -13.54 -13.09
N LEU A 39 -6.02 -13.98 -12.02
CA LEU A 39 -5.39 -14.14 -10.71
C LEU A 39 -4.67 -15.49 -10.64
N GLY A 40 -3.44 -15.47 -10.12
CA GLY A 40 -2.68 -16.67 -9.75
C GLY A 40 -2.56 -16.81 -8.24
N ARG A 41 -1.84 -17.84 -7.78
CA ARG A 41 -1.52 -17.99 -6.36
C ARG A 41 -0.55 -16.90 -5.91
N ALA A 42 -0.87 -16.22 -4.81
CA ALA A 42 0.08 -15.36 -4.11
C ALA A 42 0.85 -16.19 -3.09
N GLY A 43 2.18 -16.09 -3.10
CA GLY A 43 3.02 -16.69 -2.06
C GLY A 43 2.77 -16.05 -0.69
N ILE A 44 3.32 -16.65 0.37
CA ILE A 44 3.14 -16.18 1.76
C ILE A 44 3.61 -14.72 1.90
N ASP A 45 4.77 -14.38 1.33
CA ASP A 45 5.31 -13.00 1.37
C ASP A 45 4.38 -12.01 0.65
N THR A 46 3.99 -12.29 -0.60
CA THR A 46 3.06 -11.44 -1.35
C THR A 46 1.71 -11.29 -0.63
N ALA A 47 1.21 -12.35 0.00
CA ALA A 47 -0.01 -12.30 0.80
C ALA A 47 0.14 -11.40 2.05
N ALA A 48 1.27 -11.49 2.75
CA ALA A 48 1.59 -10.61 3.89
C ALA A 48 1.69 -9.14 3.45
N ARG A 49 2.30 -8.86 2.30
CA ARG A 49 2.38 -7.51 1.72
C ARG A 49 1.01 -6.96 1.35
N MET A 50 0.19 -7.75 0.67
CA MET A 50 -1.19 -7.38 0.37
C MET A 50 -1.99 -7.08 1.66
N SER A 51 -1.82 -7.88 2.70
CA SER A 51 -2.45 -7.64 4.01
C SER A 51 -2.02 -6.29 4.62
N ASN A 52 -0.73 -5.95 4.56
CA ASN A 52 -0.25 -4.66 5.04
C ASN A 52 -0.78 -3.48 4.23
N LEU A 53 -0.79 -3.56 2.90
CA LEU A 53 -1.35 -2.53 2.03
C LEU A 53 -2.84 -2.28 2.33
N MET A 54 -3.62 -3.36 2.50
CA MET A 54 -5.03 -3.24 2.87
C MET A 54 -5.21 -2.69 4.30
N GLY A 55 -4.31 -3.02 5.22
CA GLY A 55 -4.28 -2.45 6.58
C GLY A 55 -4.05 -0.94 6.58
N ILE A 56 -3.07 -0.48 5.81
CA ILE A 56 -2.77 0.96 5.60
C ILE A 56 -4.01 1.66 5.02
N HIS A 57 -4.60 1.09 3.97
CA HIS A 57 -5.82 1.65 3.37
C HIS A 57 -6.97 1.76 4.40
N LYS A 58 -7.20 0.71 5.20
CA LYS A 58 -8.23 0.69 6.24
C LYS A 58 -7.97 1.78 7.29
N ALA A 59 -6.73 1.91 7.77
CA ALA A 59 -6.39 2.92 8.78
C ALA A 59 -6.62 4.34 8.25
N LEU A 60 -6.20 4.64 7.00
CA LEU A 60 -6.47 5.93 6.36
C LEU A 60 -7.97 6.20 6.21
N ARG A 61 -8.77 5.19 5.86
CA ARG A 61 -10.24 5.33 5.78
C ARG A 61 -10.91 5.65 7.12
N LEU A 62 -10.28 5.32 8.25
CA LEU A 62 -10.78 5.66 9.58
C LEU A 62 -10.31 7.04 10.03
N LEU A 63 -9.10 7.45 9.65
CA LEU A 63 -8.53 8.74 10.01
C LEU A 63 -9.13 9.91 9.21
N PHE A 64 -9.51 9.68 7.94
CA PHE A 64 -10.00 10.72 7.06
C PHE A 64 -11.49 10.58 6.76
N LYS A 65 -12.28 11.63 7.07
CA LYS A 65 -13.69 11.72 6.65
C LYS A 65 -13.84 11.77 5.14
N ASP A 66 -12.96 12.51 4.47
CA ASP A 66 -12.88 12.59 3.01
C ASP A 66 -11.92 11.50 2.49
N ALA A 67 -12.48 10.54 1.75
CA ALA A 67 -11.73 9.43 1.20
C ALA A 67 -10.64 9.89 0.21
N ALA A 68 -10.85 10.97 -0.54
CA ALA A 68 -9.86 11.47 -1.50
C ALA A 68 -8.60 11.98 -0.78
N ARG A 69 -8.76 12.66 0.37
CA ARG A 69 -7.63 13.04 1.23
C ARG A 69 -6.90 11.82 1.76
N GLY A 70 -7.63 10.77 2.13
CA GLY A 70 -7.04 9.51 2.57
C GLY A 70 -6.22 8.82 1.46
N TYR A 71 -6.68 8.86 0.21
CA TYR A 71 -5.92 8.30 -0.92
C TYR A 71 -4.65 9.08 -1.24
N GLY A 72 -4.72 10.41 -1.25
CA GLY A 72 -3.56 11.27 -1.52
C GLY A 72 -2.54 11.31 -0.38
N TRP A 73 -2.89 10.90 0.83
CA TRP A 73 -2.01 11.01 2.00
C TRP A 73 -0.67 10.31 1.82
N ILE A 74 -0.66 9.12 1.20
CA ILE A 74 0.59 8.36 1.04
C ILE A 74 1.62 9.07 0.15
N LYS A 75 1.17 10.00 -0.71
CA LYS A 75 2.00 10.79 -1.64
C LYS A 75 2.36 12.18 -1.09
N ARG A 76 1.93 12.52 0.13
CA ARG A 76 2.28 13.80 0.76
C ARG A 76 3.50 13.64 1.65
N GLU A 77 4.33 14.67 1.68
CA GLU A 77 5.46 14.76 2.60
C GLU A 77 4.98 14.58 4.04
N ASN A 78 5.76 13.84 4.83
CA ASN A 78 5.44 13.55 6.21
C ASN A 78 6.68 13.70 7.08
N THR A 79 6.63 14.62 8.04
CA THR A 79 7.72 14.90 8.98
C THR A 79 8.09 13.69 9.83
N THR A 80 7.15 12.78 10.09
CA THR A 80 7.41 11.50 10.79
C THR A 80 8.37 10.60 10.01
N PHE A 81 8.37 10.72 8.68
CA PHE A 81 9.26 9.99 7.78
C PHE A 81 10.46 10.84 7.32
N GLY A 82 10.82 11.87 8.09
CA GLY A 82 11.97 12.74 7.79
C GLY A 82 11.77 13.58 6.53
N GLY A 83 10.52 14.00 6.26
CA GLY A 83 10.16 14.79 5.07
C GLY A 83 9.83 13.94 3.85
N LYS A 84 10.13 12.63 3.86
CA LYS A 84 9.72 11.72 2.79
C LYS A 84 8.21 11.45 2.82
N THR A 85 7.66 11.03 1.69
CA THR A 85 6.29 10.54 1.64
C THR A 85 6.20 9.13 2.25
N ALA A 86 4.99 8.70 2.65
CA ALA A 86 4.80 7.33 3.09
C ALA A 86 5.05 6.34 1.94
N LEU A 87 4.73 6.73 0.70
CA LEU A 87 5.00 5.94 -0.50
C LEU A 87 6.51 5.72 -0.69
N ASP A 88 7.34 6.76 -0.53
CA ASP A 88 8.81 6.62 -0.63
C ASP A 88 9.36 5.61 0.39
N VAL A 89 8.80 5.60 1.61
CA VAL A 89 9.16 4.59 2.62
C VAL A 89 8.76 3.21 2.12
N MET A 90 7.50 3.02 1.70
CA MET A 90 6.99 1.72 1.22
C MET A 90 7.76 1.19 -0.01
N LEU A 91 8.21 2.08 -0.88
CA LEU A 91 8.99 1.75 -2.08
C LEU A 91 10.45 1.37 -1.78
N GLY A 92 10.89 1.40 -0.51
CA GLY A 92 12.11 0.71 -0.06
C GLY A 92 12.07 -0.80 -0.33
N GLY A 93 10.87 -1.37 -0.52
CA GLY A 93 10.66 -2.72 -1.03
C GLY A 93 10.75 -3.82 0.03
N GLN A 94 11.21 -3.52 1.24
CA GLN A 94 11.19 -4.50 2.33
C GLN A 94 9.78 -4.63 2.93
N LEU A 95 9.44 -5.82 3.41
CA LEU A 95 8.15 -6.01 4.11
C LEU A 95 8.05 -5.11 5.35
N THR A 96 9.18 -4.89 6.03
CA THR A 96 9.30 -4.01 7.20
C THR A 96 8.97 -2.56 6.89
N ASP A 97 9.16 -2.10 5.64
CA ASP A 97 8.80 -0.75 5.23
C ASP A 97 7.27 -0.56 5.24
N LEU A 98 6.53 -1.55 4.72
CA LEU A 98 5.07 -1.58 4.79
C LEU A 98 4.58 -1.66 6.25
N MET A 99 5.22 -2.51 7.05
CA MET A 99 4.87 -2.67 8.47
C MET A 99 5.11 -1.39 9.26
N ARG A 100 6.18 -0.64 8.96
CA ARG A 100 6.48 0.64 9.61
C ARG A 100 5.37 1.67 9.35
N VAL A 101 4.95 1.84 8.10
CA VAL A 101 3.87 2.78 7.75
C VAL A 101 2.55 2.35 8.38
N ARG A 102 2.24 1.05 8.35
CA ARG A 102 1.04 0.50 9.00
C ARG A 102 1.04 0.74 10.50
N SER A 103 2.14 0.39 11.18
CA SER A 103 2.28 0.53 12.63
C SER A 103 2.08 1.99 13.05
N TYR A 104 2.68 2.93 12.32
CA TYR A 104 2.47 4.35 12.57
C TYR A 104 0.99 4.74 12.49
N LEU A 105 0.29 4.36 11.42
CA LEU A 105 -1.13 4.67 11.26
C LEU A 105 -2.01 4.01 12.33
N ASP A 106 -1.68 2.78 12.75
CA ASP A 106 -2.38 2.09 13.83
C ASP A 106 -2.15 2.78 15.19
N THR A 107 -0.95 3.28 15.48
CA THR A 107 -0.66 4.09 16.67
C THR A 107 -1.41 5.42 16.64
N VAL A 108 -1.36 6.15 15.52
CA VAL A 108 -2.08 7.42 15.37
C VAL A 108 -3.59 7.20 15.56
N ARG A 109 -4.14 6.09 15.06
CA ARG A 109 -5.55 5.74 15.26
C ARG A 109 -5.89 5.40 16.71
N GLY A 110 -5.02 4.66 17.43
CA GLY A 110 -5.28 4.22 18.81
C GLY A 110 -5.09 5.30 19.88
N ALA A 111 -4.54 6.45 19.51
CA ALA A 111 -4.33 7.60 20.39
C ALA A 111 -5.54 8.56 20.48
N TRP A 112 -6.67 8.22 19.82
CA TRP A 112 -7.95 8.93 19.86
C TRP A 112 -9.03 8.04 20.47
#